data_AF-X1QSS2-F1
#
_entry.id   AF-X1QSS2-F1
#
_cell.length_a   1.000
_cell.length_b   1.000
_cell.length_c   1.000
_cell.angle_alpha   90.00
_cell.angle_beta   90.00
_cell.angle_gamma   90.00
#
_symmetry.space_group_name_H-M   'P 1'
#
loop_
_entity.id
_entity.type
_entity.pdbx_description
1 polymer ?
#
loop_
_entity_poly.entity_id
_entity_poly.type
_entity_poly.pdbx_seq_one_letter_code
_entity_poly.pdbx_strand_id
1 'polypeptide(L)' 'KELFFGDPSKDIVAIIGGFQKGNFSDYLMGLSKNLISISKYSLDAWVVISKIINMYELSHNIS' A
#
# COMPACT_ATOMS: atom_id res chain seq x y z
N LYS A 1 -5.54 10.88 1.90
CA LYS A 1 -4.90 11.20 0.61
C LYS A 1 -5.03 9.97 -0.26
N GLU A 2 -5.57 10.16 -1.45
CA GLU A 2 -5.87 9.10 -2.41
C GLU A 2 -4.58 8.41 -2.90
N LEU A 3 -4.53 7.09 -2.77
CA LEU A 3 -3.34 6.25 -3.01
C LEU A 3 -3.07 5.99 -4.49
N PHE A 4 -4.11 6.04 -5.32
CA PHE A 4 -4.07 5.67 -6.75
C PHE A 4 -4.70 6.73 -7.67
N PHE A 5 -4.94 7.95 -7.19
CA PHE A 5 -5.29 9.07 -8.06
C PHE A 5 -3.99 9.65 -8.65
N GLY A 6 -3.42 8.92 -9.60
CA GLY A 6 -2.20 9.24 -10.31
C GLY A 6 -2.32 8.88 -11.77
N ASP A 7 -1.36 9.35 -12.57
CA ASP A 7 -1.20 8.96 -13.96
C ASP A 7 -1.02 7.43 -14.06
N PRO A 8 -1.91 6.69 -14.75
CA PRO A 8 -1.83 5.24 -14.92
C PRO A 8 -0.53 4.74 -15.57
N SER A 9 0.22 5.65 -16.20
CA SER A 9 1.52 5.33 -16.81
C SER A 9 2.67 5.24 -15.80
N LYS A 10 2.44 5.57 -14.53
CA LYS A 10 3.47 5.48 -13.49
C LYS A 10 3.44 4.13 -12.81
N ASP A 11 4.59 3.46 -12.84
CA ASP A 11 4.81 2.26 -12.05
C ASP A 11 4.77 2.59 -10.54
N ILE A 12 3.88 1.91 -9.82
CA ILE A 12 3.73 2.05 -8.37
C ILE A 12 4.21 0.75 -7.72
N VAL A 13 5.14 0.88 -6.77
CA VAL A 13 5.58 -0.22 -5.92
C VAL A 13 5.07 0.00 -4.50
N ALA A 14 4.28 -0.95 -3.99
CA ALA A 14 3.84 -0.97 -2.62
C ALA A 14 4.66 -1.97 -1.79
N ILE A 15 5.21 -1.52 -0.65
CA ILE A 15 5.95 -2.38 0.29
C ILE A 15 5.03 -2.70 1.46
N ILE A 16 4.75 -3.99 1.69
CA ILE A 16 3.81 -4.47 2.72
C ILE A 16 4.53 -5.45 3.64
N GLY A 17 4.40 -5.24 4.95
CA GLY A 17 5.03 -6.08 5.96
C GLY A 17 4.25 -7.37 6.14
N GLY A 18 4.84 -8.51 5.77
CA GLY A 18 4.26 -9.84 5.95
C GLY A 18 4.62 -10.54 7.27
N PHE A 19 5.17 -9.81 8.24
CA PHE A 19 5.64 -10.36 9.52
C PHE A 19 4.53 -10.32 10.59
N GLN A 20 4.56 -11.27 11.53
CA GLN A 20 3.54 -11.34 12.61
C GLN A 20 3.61 -10.15 13.57
N LYS A 21 4.83 -9.72 13.95
CA LYS A 21 5.11 -8.53 14.76
C LYS A 21 6.46 -7.98 14.35
N GLY A 22 6.59 -6.66 14.31
CA GLY A 22 7.82 -5.98 13.92
C GLY A 22 7.56 -4.61 13.31
N ASN A 23 8.63 -3.92 12.95
CA ASN A 23 8.58 -2.69 12.18
C ASN A 23 9.57 -2.81 11.02
N PHE A 24 9.36 -2.04 9.96
CA PHE A 24 10.39 -1.87 8.94
C PHE A 24 11.62 -1.20 9.55
N SER A 25 12.80 -1.58 9.05
CA SER A 25 14.03 -0.89 9.42
C SER A 25 14.04 0.53 8.87
N ASP A 26 14.80 1.43 9.50
CA ASP A 26 14.94 2.82 9.05
C ASP A 26 15.48 2.89 7.61
N TYR A 27 16.32 1.93 7.21
CA TYR A 27 16.79 1.79 5.83
C TYR A 27 15.63 1.58 4.86
N LEU A 28 14.74 0.62 5.13
CA LEU A 28 13.57 0.35 4.28
C LEU A 28 12.57 1.51 4.30
N MET A 29 12.41 2.17 5.45
CA MET A 29 11.60 3.38 5.55
C MET A 29 12.17 4.52 4.71
N GLY A 30 13.50 4.66 4.63
CA GLY A 30 14.17 5.66 3.80
C GLY A 30 14.08 5.42 2.29
N LEU A 31 13.82 4.18 1.85
CA LEU A 31 13.56 3.88 0.44
C LEU A 31 12.16 4.33 -0.02
N SER A 32 11.22 4.44 0.91
CA SER A 32 9.86 4.86 0.60
C SER A 32 9.75 6.39 0.59
N LYS A 33 9.16 6.93 -0.47
CA LYS A 33 8.80 8.36 -0.54
C LYS A 33 7.56 8.69 0.29
N ASN A 34 6.70 7.71 0.53
CA ASN A 34 5.39 7.93 1.14
C ASN A 34 5.05 6.80 2.12
N LEU A 35 4.73 7.16 3.37
CA LEU A 35 4.12 6.26 4.35
C LEU A 35 2.61 6.54 4.39
N ILE A 36 1.79 5.52 4.14
CA ILE A 36 0.35 5.68 4.01
C ILE A 36 -0.38 4.72 4.95
N SER A 37 -1.24 5.27 5.80
CA SER A 37 -2.15 4.48 6.63
C SER A 37 -3.48 4.27 5.91
N ILE A 38 -3.89 3.00 5.78
CA ILE A 38 -5.15 2.60 5.12
C ILE A 38 -6.27 2.23 6.10
N SER A 39 -5.98 2.28 7.41
CA SER A 39 -6.91 1.87 8.47
C SER A 39 -6.52 2.50 9.81
N LYS A 40 -7.51 2.73 10.68
CA LYS A 40 -7.27 3.10 12.08
C LYS A 40 -6.85 1.91 12.96
N TYR A 41 -6.96 0.70 12.43
CA TYR A 41 -6.65 -0.55 13.10
C TYR A 41 -5.51 -1.28 12.42
N SER A 42 -4.76 -2.06 13.19
CA SER A 42 -3.80 -3.02 12.64
C SER A 42 -4.54 -4.06 11.80
N LEU A 43 -4.04 -4.28 10.58
CA LEU A 43 -4.61 -5.23 9.63
C LEU A 43 -3.58 -6.30 9.32
N ASP A 44 -4.06 -7.52 9.08
CA ASP A 44 -3.22 -8.57 8.52
C ASP A 44 -2.77 -8.19 7.11
N ALA A 45 -1.57 -8.63 6.74
CA ALA A 45 -0.97 -8.30 5.44
C ALA A 45 -1.87 -8.69 4.26
N TRP A 46 -2.58 -9.82 4.35
CA TRP A 46 -3.51 -10.26 3.30
C TRP A 46 -4.69 -9.29 3.12
N VAL A 47 -5.23 -8.73 4.22
CA VAL A 47 -6.29 -7.72 4.15
C VAL A 47 -5.77 -6.44 3.49
N VAL A 48 -4.55 -6.04 3.82
CA VAL A 48 -3.88 -4.87 3.22
C VAL A 48 -3.71 -5.08 1.71
N ILE A 49 -3.23 -6.25 1.28
CA ILE A 49 -3.06 -6.62 -0.12
C ILE A 49 -4.39 -6.55 -0.87
N SER A 50 -5.44 -7.22 -0.37
CA SER A 50 -6.76 -7.22 -1.01
C SER A 50 -7.34 -5.82 -1.13
N LYS A 51 -7.19 -4.96 -0.12
CA LYS A 51 -7.64 -3.55 -0.17
C LYS A 51 -6.88 -2.74 -1.22
N ILE A 52 -5.57 -2.94 -1.32
CA ILE A 52 -4.71 -2.23 -2.29
C ILE A 52 -5.10 -2.62 -3.71
N ILE A 53 -5.23 -3.91 -4.00
CA ILE A 53 -5.63 -4.42 -5.31
C ILE A 53 -7.00 -3.86 -5.69
N ASN A 54 -7.99 -3.99 -4.80
CA ASN A 54 -9.34 -3.50 -5.07
C ASN A 54 -9.39 -1.99 -5.34
N MET A 55 -8.63 -1.20 -4.59
CA MET A 55 -8.58 0.24 -4.81
C MET A 55 -7.85 0.60 -6.12
N TYR A 56 -6.85 -0.19 -6.52
CA TYR A 56 -6.23 -0.07 -7.83
C TYR A 56 -7.21 -0.39 -8.97
N GLU A 57 -7.95 -1.49 -8.85
CA GLU A 57 -8.98 -1.89 -9.83
C GLU A 57 -10.06 -0.81 -9.99
N LEU A 58 -10.59 -0.30 -8.88
CA LEU A 58 -11.61 0.76 -8.87
C LEU A 58 -11.11 2.06 -9.48
N SER A 59 -9.87 2.46 -9.20
CA SER A 59 -9.29 3.70 -9.76
C SER A 59 -9.01 3.62 -11.26
N HIS A 60 -8.83 2.41 -11.80
CA HIS A 60 -8.53 2.18 -13.21
C HIS A 60 -9.71 1.59 -13.99
N ASN A 61 -10.89 1.45 -13.37
CA ASN A 61 -12.08 0.82 -13.96
C ASN A 61 -11.82 -0.60 -14.49
N ILE A 62 -11.01 -1.39 -13.78
CA ILE A 62 -10.70 -2.80 -14.11
C ILE A 62 -11.66 -3.73 -13.35
N SER A 63 -12.96 -3.39 -13.34
CA SER A 63 -14.02 -4.13 -12.63
C SER A 63 -14.91 -4.94 -13.57
#